data_AF-A0A1D2NCH8-F1
#
_entry.id   AF-A0A1D2NCH8-F1
#
_cell.length_a   1.000
_cell.length_b   1.000
_cell.length_c   1.000
_cell.angle_alpha   90.00
_cell.angle_beta   90.00
_cell.angle_gamma   90.00
#
_symmetry.space_group_name_H-M   'P 1'
#
loop_
_entity.id
_entity.type
_entity.pdbx_description
1 polymer ?
#
loop_
_entity_poly.entity_id
_entity_poly.type
_entity_poly.pdbx_seq_one_letter_code
_entity_poly.pdbx_strand_id
1 'polypeptide(L)'
;MARYVEYTPDVFSQTDRGVNVWWFPTTFSQSQLGDRVIGSNACTLIAVLLGGRVTEFNIVIWGYQDQPLSRMLVTSLAEAIIEGNEIHESLMAEGTVNSMDLTVPEALRAVQFKYSNLVEWGDRTAFVNEPLAETLIENLLPVIIDFEHAPPERKRPNTDLFAILVCDGRSVLFVYQPSTAKVTVIDSHAHSSCMSGAVIAQARFGDLEQLCNWFFAMLTQSFERGARVQPYELAFLYIRDDAINPSPS
;
A
#
# COMPACT_ATOMS: atom_id res chain seq x y z
N MET A 1 11.66 15.88 -15.03
CA MET A 1 10.58 16.80 -14.63
C MET A 1 9.28 16.11 -15.02
N ALA A 2 8.53 15.64 -14.02
CA ALA A 2 7.55 14.56 -14.16
C ALA A 2 6.40 14.92 -15.12
N ARG A 3 6.13 14.05 -16.09
CA ARG A 3 5.05 14.20 -17.10
C ARG A 3 3.63 14.20 -16.52
N TYR A 4 3.47 14.04 -15.20
CA TYR A 4 2.18 13.79 -14.54
C TYR A 4 1.82 14.79 -13.44
N VAL A 5 2.61 15.86 -13.26
CA VAL A 5 2.36 16.92 -12.24
C VAL A 5 1.02 17.65 -12.47
N GLU A 6 0.43 17.53 -13.66
CA GLU A 6 -0.84 18.18 -14.02
C GLU A 6 -2.04 17.21 -14.12
N TYR A 7 -1.84 15.90 -13.93
CA TYR A 7 -2.94 14.94 -14.05
C TYR A 7 -3.81 14.93 -12.79
N THR A 8 -5.06 15.37 -12.94
CA THR A 8 -6.10 15.28 -11.91
C THR A 8 -7.15 14.28 -12.37
N PRO A 9 -7.12 13.02 -11.90
CA PRO A 9 -8.11 12.04 -12.29
C PRO A 9 -9.51 12.46 -11.83
N ASP A 10 -10.52 12.08 -12.61
CA ASP A 10 -11.93 12.16 -12.19
C ASP A 10 -12.20 11.07 -11.14
N VAL A 11 -11.94 11.39 -9.88
CA VAL A 11 -12.13 10.48 -8.75
C VAL A 11 -13.60 10.48 -8.32
N PHE A 12 -14.22 9.29 -8.30
CA PHE A 12 -15.55 9.10 -7.76
C PHE A 12 -15.49 8.69 -6.30
N SER A 13 -16.14 9.45 -5.41
CA SER A 13 -16.16 9.16 -3.97
C SER A 13 -17.51 8.65 -3.49
N GLN A 14 -17.50 7.67 -2.59
CA GLN A 14 -18.70 7.16 -1.90
C GLN A 14 -18.39 6.82 -0.43
N THR A 15 -19.43 6.69 0.38
CA THR A 15 -19.33 6.12 1.73
C THR A 15 -20.11 4.82 1.77
N ASP A 16 -19.48 3.74 2.23
CA ASP A 16 -20.08 2.42 2.41
C ASP A 16 -19.86 1.96 3.85
N ARG A 17 -20.94 1.87 4.64
CA ARG A 17 -20.92 1.38 6.05
C ARG A 17 -19.76 1.95 6.88
N GLY A 18 -19.58 3.27 6.86
CA GLY A 18 -18.53 3.95 7.64
C GLY A 18 -17.15 4.03 6.97
N VAL A 19 -16.97 3.37 5.82
CA VAL A 19 -15.75 3.43 5.01
C VAL A 19 -15.91 4.48 3.92
N ASN A 20 -14.98 5.44 3.85
CA ASN A 20 -14.89 6.39 2.75
C ASN A 20 -14.06 5.78 1.63
N VAL A 21 -14.58 5.79 0.41
CA VAL A 21 -13.96 5.12 -0.75
C VAL A 21 -13.82 6.11 -1.89
N TRP A 22 -12.67 6.07 -2.57
CA TRP A 22 -12.34 6.87 -3.73
C TRP A 22 -11.89 5.94 -4.86
N TRP A 23 -12.73 5.85 -5.88
CA TRP A 23 -12.50 5.09 -7.09
C TRP A 23 -11.87 5.98 -8.15
N PHE A 24 -10.75 5.53 -8.71
CA PHE A 24 -10.07 6.21 -9.80
C PHE A 24 -10.59 5.71 -11.15
N PRO A 25 -10.47 6.50 -12.24
CA PRO A 25 -10.82 6.02 -13.58
C PRO A 25 -9.96 4.81 -13.97
N THR A 26 -10.47 3.92 -14.84
CA THR A 26 -9.77 2.69 -15.24
C THR A 26 -8.33 2.93 -15.71
N THR A 27 -8.12 4.04 -16.43
CA THR A 27 -6.83 4.50 -16.95
C THR A 27 -5.82 4.85 -15.87
N PHE A 28 -6.27 5.10 -14.65
CA PHE A 28 -5.44 5.30 -13.49
C PHE A 28 -5.33 4.00 -12.69
N SER A 29 -4.55 3.06 -13.23
CA SER A 29 -4.24 1.77 -12.60
C SER A 29 -2.86 1.31 -13.02
N GLN A 30 -2.25 0.38 -12.29
CA GLN A 30 -0.87 -0.06 -12.58
C GLN A 30 -0.68 -0.66 -13.98
N SER A 31 -1.74 -1.17 -14.60
CA SER A 31 -1.71 -1.78 -15.93
C SER A 31 -1.99 -0.80 -17.07
N GLN A 32 -2.46 0.42 -16.79
CA GLN A 32 -2.87 1.38 -17.82
C GLN A 32 -2.19 2.75 -17.71
N LEU A 33 -1.85 3.19 -16.49
CA LEU A 33 -1.25 4.49 -16.26
C LEU A 33 0.16 4.52 -16.86
N GLY A 34 0.49 5.57 -17.61
CA GLY A 34 1.79 5.68 -18.29
C GLY A 34 1.79 5.26 -19.77
N ASP A 35 0.62 5.21 -20.43
CA ASP A 35 0.46 4.68 -21.80
C ASP A 35 0.93 3.23 -21.94
N ARG A 36 0.76 2.43 -20.87
CA ARG A 36 1.19 1.04 -20.84
C ARG A 36 0.39 0.18 -21.80
N VAL A 37 1.11 -0.66 -22.55
CA VAL A 37 0.54 -1.61 -23.53
C VAL A 37 0.63 -3.05 -23.02
N ILE A 38 1.43 -3.29 -21.98
CA ILE A 38 1.66 -4.60 -21.36
C ILE A 38 1.10 -4.61 -19.93
N GLY A 39 0.83 -5.81 -19.41
CA GLY A 39 0.43 -6.01 -18.01
C GLY A 39 1.46 -5.46 -17.01
N SER A 40 1.12 -5.52 -15.72
CA SER A 40 1.98 -5.03 -14.64
C SER A 40 2.02 -6.04 -13.49
N ASN A 41 3.24 -6.39 -13.09
CA ASN A 41 3.56 -7.26 -11.94
C ASN A 41 4.35 -6.49 -10.86
N ALA A 42 4.24 -5.16 -10.86
CA ALA A 42 5.01 -4.27 -9.99
C ALA A 42 4.30 -3.90 -8.68
N CYS A 43 3.13 -4.49 -8.37
CA CYS A 43 2.27 -4.06 -7.26
C CYS A 43 2.99 -3.98 -5.90
N THR A 44 3.85 -4.95 -5.56
CA THR A 44 4.64 -4.92 -4.33
C THR A 44 5.56 -3.70 -4.28
N LEU A 45 6.22 -3.40 -5.40
CA LEU A 45 7.13 -2.26 -5.51
C LEU A 45 6.38 -0.94 -5.43
N ILE A 46 5.21 -0.86 -6.07
CA ILE A 46 4.31 0.30 -6.01
C ILE A 46 3.89 0.57 -4.55
N ALA A 47 3.49 -0.48 -3.82
CA ALA A 47 3.10 -0.36 -2.41
C ALA A 47 4.26 0.14 -1.53
N VAL A 48 5.48 -0.41 -1.69
CA VAL A 48 6.67 0.05 -0.95
C VAL A 48 7.03 1.49 -1.32
N LEU A 49 7.07 1.84 -2.61
CA LEU A 49 7.37 3.20 -3.07
C LEU A 49 6.38 4.20 -2.50
N LEU A 50 5.09 3.86 -2.47
CA LEU A 50 4.05 4.74 -1.93
C LEU A 50 4.21 4.95 -0.42
N GLY A 51 4.51 3.90 0.35
CA GLY A 51 4.83 4.04 1.77
C GLY A 51 6.01 4.98 2.03
N GLY A 52 7.07 4.85 1.22
CA GLY A 52 8.21 5.78 1.23
C GLY A 52 7.80 7.23 0.94
N ARG A 53 6.97 7.46 -0.08
CA ARG A 53 6.49 8.81 -0.48
C ARG A 53 5.58 9.45 0.55
N VAL A 54 4.70 8.67 1.19
CA VAL A 54 3.85 9.16 2.28
C VAL A 54 4.71 9.76 3.39
N THR A 55 5.81 9.08 3.74
CA THR A 55 6.78 9.58 4.71
C THR A 55 7.56 10.79 4.18
N GLU A 56 8.16 10.67 2.99
CA GLU A 56 9.04 11.70 2.39
C GLU A 56 8.33 13.06 2.30
N PHE A 57 7.06 13.06 1.88
CA PHE A 57 6.27 14.27 1.72
C PHE A 57 5.38 14.60 2.92
N ASN A 58 5.50 13.86 4.03
CA ASN A 58 4.69 14.02 5.25
C ASN A 58 3.18 14.10 4.94
N ILE A 59 2.69 13.15 4.12
CA ILE A 59 1.31 13.16 3.63
C ILE A 59 0.37 12.72 4.75
N VAL A 60 -0.44 13.65 5.25
CA VAL A 60 -1.55 13.33 6.16
C VAL A 60 -2.82 13.06 5.35
N ILE A 61 -3.40 11.87 5.52
CA ILE A 61 -4.58 11.41 4.77
C ILE A 61 -5.85 11.70 5.58
N TRP A 62 -6.37 12.91 5.42
CA TRP A 62 -7.52 13.42 6.19
C TRP A 62 -8.88 12.79 5.78
N GLY A 63 -9.10 12.42 4.53
CA GLY A 63 -10.36 11.80 4.07
C GLY A 63 -11.59 12.73 4.06
N TYR A 64 -12.75 12.19 3.67
CA TYR A 64 -13.90 12.94 3.13
C TYR A 64 -14.47 14.04 4.05
N GLN A 65 -14.50 13.80 5.37
CA GLN A 65 -15.06 14.75 6.33
C GLN A 65 -14.15 15.94 6.59
N ASP A 66 -12.86 15.80 6.30
CA ASP A 66 -11.83 16.77 6.66
C ASP A 66 -11.28 17.48 5.40
N GLN A 67 -10.95 16.75 4.31
CA GLN A 67 -10.59 17.28 2.97
C GLN A 67 -10.74 16.19 1.87
N PRO A 68 -11.01 16.53 0.58
CA PRO A 68 -10.84 15.58 -0.51
C PRO A 68 -9.41 14.99 -0.53
N LEU A 69 -9.21 13.85 -1.21
CA LEU A 69 -7.86 13.25 -1.31
C LEU A 69 -6.85 14.30 -1.76
N SER A 70 -5.75 14.41 -1.02
CA SER A 70 -4.75 15.44 -1.31
C SER A 70 -4.13 15.18 -2.67
N ARG A 71 -3.89 16.26 -3.44
CA ARG A 71 -3.18 16.16 -4.73
C ARG A 71 -1.82 15.49 -4.56
N MET A 72 -1.16 15.70 -3.42
CA MET A 72 0.11 15.07 -3.09
C MET A 72 -0.01 13.54 -3.01
N LEU A 73 -1.05 13.01 -2.36
CA LEU A 73 -1.28 11.57 -2.30
C LEU A 73 -1.56 10.99 -3.68
N VAL A 74 -2.44 11.63 -4.46
CA VAL A 74 -2.78 11.20 -5.82
C VAL A 74 -1.55 11.19 -6.73
N THR A 75 -0.74 12.25 -6.66
CA THR A 75 0.51 12.36 -7.42
C THR A 75 1.51 11.31 -6.97
N SER A 76 1.63 11.07 -5.66
CA SER A 76 2.52 10.04 -5.11
C SER A 76 2.14 8.64 -5.55
N LEU A 77 0.84 8.33 -5.61
CA LEU A 77 0.35 7.06 -6.15
C LEU A 77 0.64 6.93 -7.64
N ALA A 78 0.39 7.99 -8.43
CA ALA A 78 0.68 8.00 -9.86
C ALA A 78 2.17 7.75 -10.14
N GLU A 79 3.05 8.48 -9.44
CA GLU A 79 4.49 8.33 -9.58
C GLU A 79 4.98 6.98 -9.06
N ALA A 80 4.42 6.45 -7.97
CA ALA A 80 4.74 5.10 -7.49
C ALA A 80 4.34 4.03 -8.53
N ILE A 81 3.19 4.18 -9.19
CA ILE A 81 2.76 3.27 -10.27
C ILE A 81 3.76 3.30 -11.44
N ILE A 82 4.16 4.49 -11.90
CA ILE A 82 5.06 4.63 -13.05
C ILE A 82 6.46 4.12 -12.69
N GLU A 83 7.04 4.65 -11.61
CA GLU A 83 8.39 4.31 -11.15
C GLU A 83 8.49 2.82 -10.76
N GLY A 84 7.45 2.28 -10.13
CA GLY A 84 7.40 0.86 -9.76
C GLY A 84 7.42 -0.05 -11.00
N ASN A 85 6.68 0.29 -12.03
CA ASN A 85 6.73 -0.46 -13.28
C ASN A 85 8.10 -0.35 -13.98
N GLU A 86 8.69 0.86 -14.05
CA GLU A 86 9.99 1.08 -14.68
C GLU A 86 11.13 0.29 -14.00
N ILE A 87 11.15 0.30 -12.66
CA ILE A 87 12.13 -0.46 -11.88
C ILE A 87 11.90 -1.97 -12.06
N HIS A 88 10.65 -2.44 -12.00
CA HIS A 88 10.33 -3.86 -12.20
C HIS A 88 10.79 -4.38 -13.56
N GLU A 89 10.50 -3.63 -14.63
CA GLU A 89 10.92 -3.99 -15.99
C GLU A 89 12.44 -4.05 -16.13
N SER A 90 13.14 -3.13 -15.49
CA SER A 90 14.60 -3.10 -15.48
C SER A 90 15.18 -4.32 -14.75
N LEU A 91 14.62 -4.68 -13.58
CA LEU A 91 15.03 -5.87 -12.82
C LEU A 91 14.80 -7.17 -13.61
N MET A 92 13.67 -7.27 -14.31
CA MET A 92 13.35 -8.41 -15.18
C MET A 92 14.31 -8.51 -16.38
N ALA A 93 14.63 -7.37 -17.01
CA ALA A 93 15.56 -7.33 -18.15
C ALA A 93 16.99 -7.69 -17.76
N GLU A 94 17.41 -7.34 -16.55
CA GLU A 94 18.73 -7.67 -15.99
C GLU A 94 18.82 -9.13 -15.48
N GLY A 95 17.69 -9.82 -15.32
CA GLY A 95 17.65 -11.17 -14.73
C GLY A 95 17.95 -11.19 -13.24
N THR A 96 17.77 -10.05 -12.55
CA THR A 96 18.05 -9.87 -11.12
C THR A 96 16.98 -10.52 -10.24
N VAL A 97 15.82 -10.83 -10.82
CA VAL A 97 14.66 -11.43 -10.13
C VAL A 97 14.21 -12.69 -10.86
N ASN A 98 13.90 -13.74 -10.10
CA ASN A 98 13.60 -15.07 -10.63
C ASN A 98 12.09 -15.33 -10.78
N SER A 99 11.27 -14.55 -10.09
CA SER A 99 9.80 -14.60 -10.13
C SER A 99 9.24 -13.38 -10.85
N MET A 100 8.03 -13.54 -11.41
CA MET A 100 7.33 -12.45 -12.08
C MET A 100 6.90 -11.36 -11.09
N ASP A 101 6.49 -11.75 -9.88
CA ASP A 101 6.14 -10.82 -8.79
C ASP A 101 7.28 -10.76 -7.77
N LEU A 102 7.51 -9.57 -7.22
CA LEU A 102 8.51 -9.35 -6.17
C LEU A 102 7.93 -9.65 -4.79
N THR A 103 8.74 -10.26 -3.93
CA THR A 103 8.50 -10.29 -2.49
C THR A 103 8.73 -8.90 -1.88
N VAL A 104 8.20 -8.66 -0.68
CA VAL A 104 8.41 -7.38 0.03
C VAL A 104 9.89 -7.09 0.30
N PRO A 105 10.73 -8.07 0.74
CA PRO A 105 12.17 -7.85 0.89
C PRO A 105 12.89 -7.49 -0.41
N GLU A 106 12.49 -8.08 -1.55
CA GLU A 106 13.05 -7.72 -2.86
C GLU A 106 12.66 -6.31 -3.27
N ALA A 107 11.40 -5.93 -3.06
CA ALA A 107 10.92 -4.58 -3.33
C ALA A 107 11.64 -3.53 -2.47
N LEU A 108 11.84 -3.79 -1.16
CA LEU A 108 12.61 -2.93 -0.27
C LEU A 108 14.06 -2.77 -0.74
N ARG A 109 14.72 -3.86 -1.17
CA ARG A 109 16.08 -3.83 -1.71
C ARG A 109 16.15 -2.99 -2.98
N ALA A 110 15.18 -3.14 -3.88
CA ALA A 110 15.13 -2.40 -5.14
C ALA A 110 15.01 -0.88 -4.93
N VAL A 111 14.35 -0.43 -3.86
CA VAL A 111 14.17 1.01 -3.56
C VAL A 111 15.09 1.53 -2.46
N GLN A 112 16.02 0.71 -1.96
CA GLN A 112 16.86 1.04 -0.81
C GLN A 112 17.70 2.31 -1.03
N PHE A 113 18.09 2.58 -2.28
CA PHE A 113 18.83 3.79 -2.65
C PHE A 113 18.02 5.08 -2.41
N LYS A 114 16.69 4.99 -2.38
CA LYS A 114 15.76 6.12 -2.21
C LYS A 114 15.17 6.16 -0.80
N TYR A 115 14.81 5.00 -0.25
CA TYR A 115 14.16 4.87 1.06
C TYR A 115 14.95 3.94 1.98
N SER A 116 16.20 4.26 2.27
CA SER A 116 17.12 3.44 3.10
C SER A 116 16.60 3.16 4.52
N ASN A 117 15.68 3.99 5.00
CA ASN A 117 15.17 3.95 6.37
C ASN A 117 13.80 3.27 6.45
N LEU A 118 13.15 3.02 5.31
CA LEU A 118 11.94 2.21 5.26
C LEU A 118 12.37 0.75 5.38
N VAL A 119 12.04 0.13 6.52
CA VAL A 119 12.47 -1.22 6.84
C VAL A 119 11.29 -2.06 7.29
N GLU A 120 11.44 -3.37 7.14
CA GLU A 120 10.48 -4.35 7.61
C GLU A 120 10.58 -4.57 9.13
N TRP A 121 9.44 -4.70 9.79
CA TRP A 121 9.29 -5.16 11.16
C TRP A 121 9.18 -6.69 11.15
N GLY A 122 10.31 -7.35 10.94
CA GLY A 122 10.37 -8.80 10.69
C GLY A 122 9.68 -9.68 11.75
N ASP A 123 9.72 -9.30 13.03
CA ASP A 123 9.05 -10.05 14.12
C ASP A 123 7.52 -10.05 14.01
N ARG A 124 6.94 -9.16 13.21
CA ARG A 124 5.50 -9.03 12.99
C ARG A 124 5.05 -9.42 11.59
N THR A 125 5.97 -9.61 10.65
CA THR A 125 5.62 -10.14 9.33
C THR A 125 5.06 -11.55 9.48
N ALA A 126 3.91 -11.80 8.89
CA ALA A 126 3.16 -13.04 9.05
C ALA A 126 2.82 -13.65 7.69
N PHE A 127 3.07 -14.94 7.55
CA PHE A 127 2.50 -15.76 6.48
C PHE A 127 1.33 -16.56 7.06
N VAL A 128 0.12 -16.28 6.59
CA VAL A 128 -1.14 -16.77 7.13
C VAL A 128 -1.74 -17.77 6.15
N ASN A 129 -2.02 -18.99 6.64
CA ASN A 129 -2.57 -20.08 5.82
C ASN A 129 -4.10 -20.15 5.88
N GLU A 130 -4.69 -19.35 6.74
CA GLU A 130 -6.12 -19.23 7.00
C GLU A 130 -6.80 -18.26 6.01
N PRO A 131 -8.14 -18.34 5.86
CA PRO A 131 -8.88 -17.42 5.00
C PRO A 131 -8.69 -15.96 5.40
N LEU A 132 -8.37 -15.11 4.42
CA LEU A 132 -8.23 -13.66 4.63
C LEU A 132 -9.50 -13.03 5.22
N ALA A 133 -10.68 -13.51 4.79
CA ALA A 133 -11.98 -13.03 5.26
C ALA A 133 -12.16 -13.13 6.78
N GLU A 134 -11.56 -14.15 7.38
CA GLU A 134 -11.75 -14.49 8.79
C GLU A 134 -10.63 -13.89 9.65
N THR A 135 -9.42 -13.77 9.09
CA THR A 135 -8.20 -13.56 9.89
C THR A 135 -7.50 -12.22 9.64
N LEU A 136 -7.90 -11.42 8.63
CA LEU A 136 -7.20 -10.16 8.32
C LEU A 136 -7.20 -9.18 9.51
N ILE A 137 -8.34 -9.02 10.18
CA ILE A 137 -8.46 -8.12 11.34
C ILE A 137 -7.63 -8.65 12.51
N GLU A 138 -7.68 -9.96 12.75
CA GLU A 138 -6.96 -10.63 13.84
C GLU A 138 -5.45 -10.48 13.71
N ASN A 139 -4.93 -10.37 12.47
CA ASN A 139 -3.51 -10.17 12.21
C ASN A 139 -3.11 -8.68 12.12
N LEU A 140 -3.99 -7.79 11.66
CA LEU A 140 -3.68 -6.35 11.58
C LEU A 140 -3.81 -5.64 12.93
N LEU A 141 -4.87 -5.91 13.69
CA LEU A 141 -5.21 -5.14 14.89
C LEU A 141 -4.13 -5.21 15.97
N PRO A 142 -3.58 -6.40 16.34
CA PRO A 142 -2.54 -6.47 17.37
C PRO A 142 -1.28 -5.70 16.97
N VAL A 143 -0.89 -5.75 15.69
CA VAL A 143 0.32 -5.05 15.21
C VAL A 143 0.14 -3.53 15.24
N ILE A 144 -1.06 -3.03 14.92
CA ILE A 144 -1.36 -1.60 15.06
C ILE A 144 -1.30 -1.16 16.53
N ILE A 145 -1.88 -1.95 17.44
CA ILE A 145 -1.83 -1.70 18.90
C ILE A 145 -0.38 -1.72 19.39
N ASP A 146 0.40 -2.71 18.98
CA ASP A 146 1.82 -2.82 19.34
C ASP A 146 2.62 -1.65 18.76
N PHE A 147 2.30 -1.16 17.56
CA PHE A 147 2.96 0.01 16.99
C PHE A 147 2.75 1.30 17.80
N GLU A 148 1.66 1.40 18.57
CA GLU A 148 1.41 2.53 19.48
C GLU A 148 2.04 2.35 20.85
N HIS A 149 1.93 1.15 21.42
CA HIS A 149 2.27 0.90 22.84
C HIS A 149 3.62 0.23 23.06
N ALA A 150 4.09 -0.54 22.10
CA ALA A 150 5.35 -1.27 22.13
C ALA A 150 6.03 -1.30 20.74
N PRO A 151 6.31 -0.13 20.14
CA PRO A 151 6.87 -0.06 18.80
C PRO A 151 8.27 -0.69 18.71
N PRO A 152 8.78 -1.00 17.51
CA PRO A 152 10.14 -1.47 17.37
C PRO A 152 11.15 -0.43 17.89
N GLU A 153 12.22 -0.88 18.53
CA GLU A 153 13.15 -0.03 19.32
C GLU A 153 13.68 1.20 18.58
N ARG A 154 13.84 1.10 17.25
CA ARG A 154 14.37 2.16 16.39
C ARG A 154 13.30 2.85 15.54
N LYS A 155 12.02 2.74 15.90
CA LYS A 155 10.96 3.49 15.22
C LYS A 155 11.22 4.99 15.36
N ARG A 156 11.26 5.71 14.24
CA ARG A 156 11.29 7.17 14.25
C ARG A 156 9.99 7.72 14.88
N PRO A 157 10.04 8.69 15.81
CA PRO A 157 8.85 9.28 16.40
C PRO A 157 7.89 9.88 15.36
N ASN A 158 6.59 9.86 15.66
CA ASN A 158 5.53 10.43 14.81
C ASN A 158 5.52 9.91 13.37
N THR A 159 5.82 8.63 13.18
CA THR A 159 5.77 7.97 11.88
C THR A 159 4.59 7.01 11.77
N ASP A 160 4.21 6.76 10.53
CA ASP A 160 3.12 5.88 10.14
C ASP A 160 3.57 4.42 10.11
N LEU A 161 2.62 3.51 10.25
CA LEU A 161 2.81 2.08 10.01
C LEU A 161 2.27 1.74 8.62
N PHE A 162 3.04 1.01 7.85
CA PHE A 162 2.65 0.50 6.55
C PHE A 162 2.48 -1.01 6.66
N ALA A 163 1.36 -1.57 6.24
CA ALA A 163 1.21 -3.02 6.11
C ALA A 163 0.97 -3.36 4.63
N ILE A 164 1.84 -4.19 4.05
CA ILE A 164 1.68 -4.69 2.70
C ILE A 164 1.05 -6.06 2.81
N LEU A 165 -0.18 -6.16 2.31
CA LEU A 165 -0.88 -7.42 2.15
C LEU A 165 -0.51 -8.00 0.78
N VAL A 166 0.01 -9.24 0.75
CA VAL A 166 0.27 -9.98 -0.49
C VAL A 166 -0.66 -11.19 -0.56
N CYS A 167 -1.47 -11.29 -1.61
CA CYS A 167 -2.37 -12.42 -1.81
C CYS A 167 -2.74 -12.60 -3.30
N ASP A 168 -2.79 -13.85 -3.79
CA ASP A 168 -3.16 -14.21 -5.18
C ASP A 168 -2.44 -13.37 -6.25
N GLY A 169 -1.12 -13.15 -6.08
CA GLY A 169 -0.29 -12.37 -7.01
C GLY A 169 -0.51 -10.85 -6.96
N ARG A 170 -1.16 -10.34 -5.90
CA ARG A 170 -1.47 -8.92 -5.72
C ARG A 170 -0.89 -8.41 -4.42
N SER A 171 -0.44 -7.16 -4.43
CA SER A 171 -0.05 -6.46 -3.22
C SER A 171 -0.87 -5.18 -3.04
N VAL A 172 -1.32 -4.96 -1.80
CA VAL A 172 -2.13 -3.81 -1.40
C VAL A 172 -1.50 -3.17 -0.17
N LEU A 173 -1.51 -1.84 -0.13
CA LEU A 173 -0.94 -1.07 0.98
C LEU A 173 -2.04 -0.66 1.97
N PHE A 174 -1.83 -0.98 3.24
CA PHE A 174 -2.52 -0.36 4.37
C PHE A 174 -1.59 0.67 5.01
N VAL A 175 -2.13 1.84 5.34
CA VAL A 175 -1.42 2.92 6.03
C VAL A 175 -2.18 3.25 7.30
N TYR A 176 -1.56 3.01 8.46
CA TYR A 176 -2.07 3.49 9.73
C TYR A 176 -1.35 4.79 10.13
N GLN A 177 -2.12 5.85 10.32
CA GLN A 177 -1.60 7.16 10.73
C GLN A 177 -2.06 7.50 12.16
N PRO A 178 -1.18 7.38 13.18
CA PRO A 178 -1.52 7.73 14.56
C PRO A 178 -2.02 9.17 14.71
N SER A 179 -1.51 10.10 13.90
CA SER A 179 -1.86 11.52 13.91
C SER A 179 -3.35 11.80 13.61
N THR A 180 -4.00 10.91 12.87
CA THR A 180 -5.43 11.03 12.52
C THR A 180 -6.29 9.88 13.06
N ALA A 181 -5.67 8.88 13.69
CA ALA A 181 -6.29 7.63 14.12
C ALA A 181 -7.11 6.97 13.00
N LYS A 182 -6.54 6.91 11.79
CA LYS A 182 -7.18 6.35 10.59
C LYS A 182 -6.32 5.28 9.94
N VAL A 183 -7.00 4.32 9.32
CA VAL A 183 -6.39 3.27 8.50
C VAL A 183 -6.86 3.47 7.06
N THR A 184 -5.92 3.51 6.13
CA THR A 184 -6.18 3.74 4.70
C THR A 184 -5.67 2.55 3.89
N VAL A 185 -6.53 1.92 3.10
CA VAL A 185 -6.18 0.92 2.09
C VAL A 185 -5.96 1.62 0.77
N ILE A 186 -4.90 1.24 0.05
CA ILE A 186 -4.56 1.72 -1.28
C ILE A 186 -4.23 0.52 -2.16
N ASP A 187 -5.06 0.30 -3.17
CA ASP A 187 -4.91 -0.76 -4.16
C ASP A 187 -4.71 -0.13 -5.55
N SER A 188 -3.57 -0.43 -6.19
CA SER A 188 -3.17 0.10 -7.50
C SER A 188 -3.75 -0.65 -8.70
N HIS A 189 -4.44 -1.77 -8.49
CA HIS A 189 -4.95 -2.61 -9.58
C HIS A 189 -6.16 -1.96 -10.26
N ALA A 190 -6.47 -2.45 -11.46
CA ALA A 190 -7.75 -2.20 -12.10
C ALA A 190 -8.82 -3.15 -11.52
N HIS A 191 -10.00 -2.60 -11.26
CA HIS A 191 -11.16 -3.30 -10.71
C HIS A 191 -12.21 -3.40 -11.83
N SER A 192 -12.08 -4.46 -12.64
CA SER A 192 -12.81 -4.61 -13.90
C SER A 192 -14.33 -4.70 -13.72
N SER A 193 -14.81 -5.31 -12.64
CA SER A 193 -16.25 -5.47 -12.40
C SER A 193 -16.97 -4.15 -12.12
N CYS A 194 -16.28 -3.16 -11.56
CA CYS A 194 -16.79 -1.81 -11.33
C CYS A 194 -16.26 -0.77 -12.33
N MET A 195 -15.63 -1.23 -13.43
CA MET A 195 -15.02 -0.37 -14.46
C MET A 195 -14.12 0.74 -13.87
N SER A 196 -13.41 0.43 -12.79
CA SER A 196 -12.59 1.41 -12.05
C SER A 196 -11.11 1.04 -12.09
N GLY A 197 -10.26 2.03 -11.89
CA GLY A 197 -8.81 1.86 -11.76
C GLY A 197 -8.44 1.56 -10.32
N ALA A 198 -7.37 2.20 -9.84
CA ALA A 198 -6.95 2.15 -8.44
C ALA A 198 -8.10 2.55 -7.50
N VAL A 199 -8.00 2.13 -6.24
CA VAL A 199 -8.95 2.51 -5.20
C VAL A 199 -8.20 2.89 -3.92
N ILE A 200 -8.71 3.92 -3.25
CA ILE A 200 -8.33 4.27 -1.90
C ILE A 200 -9.57 4.13 -1.02
N ALA A 201 -9.44 3.48 0.13
CA ALA A 201 -10.51 3.37 1.11
C ALA A 201 -9.98 3.67 2.51
N GLN A 202 -10.79 4.30 3.34
CA GLN A 202 -10.35 4.75 4.65
C GLN A 202 -11.47 4.62 5.68
N ALA A 203 -11.08 4.21 6.88
CA ALA A 203 -11.92 4.25 8.07
C ALA A 203 -11.12 4.79 9.27
N ARG A 204 -11.83 5.13 10.36
CA ARG A 204 -11.19 5.36 11.65
C ARG A 204 -10.63 4.04 12.17
N PHE A 205 -9.60 4.10 13.01
CA PHE A 205 -9.02 2.91 13.62
C PHE A 205 -10.04 2.09 14.41
N GLY A 206 -10.95 2.74 15.14
CA GLY A 206 -12.06 2.06 15.83
C GLY A 206 -13.04 1.34 14.90
N ASP A 207 -13.01 1.64 13.60
CA ASP A 207 -13.83 1.03 12.55
C ASP A 207 -13.00 0.12 11.62
N LEU A 208 -11.80 -0.33 12.06
CA LEU A 208 -10.91 -1.20 11.26
C LEU A 208 -11.63 -2.46 10.75
N GLU A 209 -12.49 -3.05 11.56
CA GLU A 209 -13.30 -4.21 11.15
C GLU A 209 -14.20 -3.90 9.94
N GLN A 210 -14.82 -2.72 9.90
CA GLN A 210 -15.65 -2.29 8.77
C GLN A 210 -14.80 -2.12 7.51
N LEU A 211 -13.58 -1.57 7.63
CA LEU A 211 -12.64 -1.43 6.52
C LEU A 211 -12.19 -2.77 5.96
N CYS A 212 -11.82 -3.73 6.82
CA CYS A 212 -11.41 -5.07 6.39
C CYS A 212 -12.58 -5.84 5.73
N ASN A 213 -13.78 -5.75 6.30
CA ASN A 213 -14.99 -6.35 5.73
C ASN A 213 -15.34 -5.73 4.36
N TRP A 214 -15.24 -4.40 4.24
CA TRP A 214 -15.42 -3.71 2.97
C TRP A 214 -14.37 -4.16 1.94
N PHE A 215 -13.10 -4.23 2.34
CA PHE A 215 -12.01 -4.63 1.45
C PHE A 215 -12.21 -6.07 0.94
N PHE A 216 -12.59 -6.99 1.82
CA PHE A 216 -12.92 -8.36 1.42
C PHE A 216 -14.11 -8.44 0.45
N ALA A 217 -15.17 -7.67 0.70
CA ALA A 217 -16.31 -7.57 -0.19
C ALA A 217 -15.90 -7.02 -1.57
N MET A 218 -15.02 -6.02 -1.59
CA MET A 218 -14.44 -5.46 -2.81
C MET A 218 -13.64 -6.52 -3.58
N LEU A 219 -12.77 -7.28 -2.91
CA LEU A 219 -12.01 -8.36 -3.54
C LEU A 219 -12.94 -9.42 -4.16
N THR A 220 -14.00 -9.80 -3.45
CA THR A 220 -15.00 -10.78 -3.92
C THR A 220 -15.80 -10.29 -5.13
N GLN A 221 -16.11 -9.00 -5.18
CA GLN A 221 -16.82 -8.41 -6.33
C GLN A 221 -15.91 -8.17 -7.52
N SER A 222 -14.65 -7.81 -7.27
CA SER A 222 -13.70 -7.40 -8.31
C SER A 222 -12.97 -8.58 -8.93
N PHE A 223 -12.81 -9.67 -8.19
CA PHE A 223 -11.96 -10.79 -8.59
C PHE A 223 -12.68 -12.12 -8.34
N GLU A 224 -12.72 -12.97 -9.37
CA GLU A 224 -13.47 -14.24 -9.40
C GLU A 224 -13.11 -15.22 -8.25
N ARG A 225 -11.95 -15.02 -7.60
CA ARG A 225 -11.44 -15.84 -6.50
C ARG A 225 -11.68 -15.28 -5.09
N GLY A 226 -12.30 -14.11 -4.94
CA GLY A 226 -12.31 -13.40 -3.67
C GLY A 226 -12.94 -14.15 -2.48
N ALA A 227 -13.77 -15.16 -2.72
CA ALA A 227 -14.36 -15.97 -1.65
C ALA A 227 -13.38 -16.93 -0.93
N ARG A 228 -12.15 -17.14 -1.42
CA ARG A 228 -11.14 -18.04 -0.81
C ARG A 228 -9.71 -17.54 -0.97
N VAL A 229 -9.46 -16.27 -0.67
CA VAL A 229 -8.11 -15.72 -0.69
C VAL A 229 -7.30 -16.33 0.47
N GLN A 230 -6.51 -17.35 0.17
CA GLN A 230 -5.55 -18.01 1.04
C GLN A 230 -4.50 -18.78 0.20
N PRO A 231 -3.24 -18.90 0.66
CA PRO A 231 -2.66 -18.17 1.78
C PRO A 231 -2.44 -16.68 1.46
N TYR A 232 -2.09 -15.89 2.47
CA TYR A 232 -1.68 -14.50 2.30
C TYR A 232 -0.51 -14.13 3.22
N GLU A 233 0.20 -13.07 2.87
CA GLU A 233 1.29 -12.50 3.66
C GLU A 233 0.93 -11.09 4.11
N LEU A 234 1.30 -10.74 5.34
CA LEU A 234 1.28 -9.37 5.86
C LEU A 234 2.70 -8.99 6.25
N ALA A 235 3.31 -8.08 5.49
CA ALA A 235 4.60 -7.49 5.83
C ALA A 235 4.41 -6.09 6.39
N PHE A 236 4.96 -5.82 7.56
CA PHE A 236 4.82 -4.53 8.23
C PHE A 236 6.08 -3.71 8.07
N LEU A 237 5.96 -2.47 7.58
CA LEU A 237 7.07 -1.57 7.37
C LEU A 237 6.93 -0.34 8.26
N TYR A 238 8.08 0.17 8.70
CA TYR A 238 8.17 1.40 9.46
C TYR A 238 9.44 2.17 9.10
N ILE A 239 9.48 3.43 9.50
CA ILE A 239 10.65 4.27 9.30
C ILE A 239 11.59 4.13 10.50
N ARG A 240 12.77 3.60 10.23
CA ARG A 240 13.85 3.49 11.21
C ARG A 240 14.53 4.84 11.42
N ASP A 241 14.83 5.14 12.68
CA ASP A 241 15.70 6.25 13.03
C ASP A 241 17.17 5.85 12.81
N ASP A 242 17.85 6.64 12.01
CA ASP A 242 19.25 6.44 11.62
C ASP A 242 20.22 7.25 12.50
N ALA A 243 19.72 7.88 13.58
CA ALA A 243 20.52 8.67 14.53
C ALA A 243 21.63 7.88 15.27
N ILE A 244 21.87 6.60 14.94
CA ILE A 244 23.06 5.85 15.36
C ILE A 244 23.56 5.03 14.16
N ASN A 245 24.32 5.67 13.27
CA ASN A 245 25.40 4.98 12.61
C ASN A 245 26.61 5.05 13.56
N PRO A 246 27.15 3.93 14.07
CA PRO A 246 28.51 3.98 14.60
C PRO A 246 29.39 4.45 13.45
N SER A 247 30.08 5.57 13.65
CA SER A 247 31.13 6.03 12.76
C SER A 247 32.01 4.85 12.37
N PRO A 248 32.35 4.65 11.08
CA PRO A 248 33.26 3.60 10.69
C PRO A 248 34.59 3.82 11.42
N SER A 249 34.93 2.88 12.30
CA SER A 249 36.22 2.74 12.96
C SER A 249 37.29 2.33 11.97
#